data_AF-Q4UHQ2-F1
#
_entry.id   AF-Q4UHQ2-F1
#
_cell.length_a   1.000
_cell.length_b   1.000
_cell.length_c   1.000
_cell.angle_alpha   90.00
_cell.angle_beta   90.00
_cell.angle_gamma   90.00
#
_symmetry.space_group_name_H-M   'P 1'
#
loop_
_entity.id
_entity.type
_entity.pdbx_description
1 polymer ?
#
loop_
_entity_poly.entity_id
_entity_poly.type
_entity_poly.pdbx_seq_one_letter_code
_entity_poly.pdbx_strand_id
1 'polypeptide(L)'
;MAQHNCTEAKENYGGKFSCPLLIAAYVFAGLAMMLNIRLSYSSAPYALIRFRLPENLFSVFVRRMASALELWCLPSMLLGNIMDLGVKGAIGSANEDNKKWWKFYCIIWSSIICQWLNFITYVILLIVYVIGGDQGRLTTFYWTIAISGVVFGINMTLVYSVDFYYIPVYIAGENSFPIVTSFMHYLSTLMFGNRRKWNSDYLIVMIDIGVAIIISFAAAVIWTVGYLCEVDDSTEVKDMKHIHANGFDGKFSEHLISPFLMVIVGMGLVYAIYPGIAPGMIVPFYLIDKIEMVLLIATFFPPVIIAILRKHASDYSPTHFDRGKAQPWSTYTAGVFYLSLNILMVIKILLAAIFICSLHYRDSSISRSIVNQPKMSTALSITFYMCHEILLAVGFSGVIGNDGGDFILIPQYIGALFMIFLAFYSEGYINEYKNHDPEHWSID
;
A
#
# COMPACT_ATOMS: atom_id res chain seq x y z
N MET A 1 21.91 -12.34 21.53
CA MET A 1 20.53 -11.88 21.81
C MET A 1 20.60 -10.97 23.02
N ALA A 2 20.65 -9.66 22.81
CA ALA A 2 20.57 -8.70 23.91
C ALA A 2 19.13 -8.69 24.44
N GLN A 3 18.96 -8.81 25.75
CA GLN A 3 17.68 -8.57 26.43
C GLN A 3 17.23 -7.14 26.12
N HIS A 4 16.35 -6.98 25.12
CA HIS A 4 15.63 -5.72 24.95
C HIS A 4 14.68 -5.59 26.13
N ASN A 5 14.90 -4.56 26.93
CA ASN A 5 14.19 -4.27 28.16
C ASN A 5 12.67 -4.23 27.93
N CYS A 6 11.92 -5.17 28.52
CA CYS A 6 10.45 -5.23 28.57
C CYS A 6 9.77 -3.99 29.23
N THR A 7 10.54 -2.97 29.60
CA THR A 7 10.06 -1.67 30.06
C THR A 7 9.52 -0.80 28.92
N GLU A 8 10.08 -0.85 27.69
CA GLU A 8 9.58 -0.05 26.56
C GLU A 8 8.16 -0.45 26.14
N ALA A 9 7.85 -1.75 26.21
CA ALA A 9 6.50 -2.28 25.94
C ALA A 9 5.46 -1.80 26.98
N LYS A 10 5.89 -1.52 28.22
CA LYS A 10 5.03 -1.03 29.31
C LYS A 10 4.53 0.40 29.05
N GLU A 11 5.24 1.18 28.25
CA GLU A 11 4.89 2.55 27.89
C GLU A 11 3.90 2.65 26.71
N ASN A 12 3.71 1.57 25.93
CA ASN A 12 2.75 1.53 24.81
C ASN A 12 1.28 1.64 25.25
N TYR A 13 0.97 1.36 26.52
CA TYR A 13 -0.41 1.45 27.04
C TYR A 13 -1.01 2.87 26.97
N GLY A 14 -0.17 3.90 26.75
CA GLY A 14 -0.60 5.29 26.61
C GLY A 14 -0.77 5.80 25.17
N GLY A 15 -0.72 4.93 24.14
CA GLY A 15 -0.80 5.35 22.74
C GLY A 15 0.43 6.14 22.26
N LYS A 16 1.52 6.13 23.03
CA LYS A 16 2.82 6.67 22.65
C LYS A 16 3.62 5.53 22.02
N PHE A 17 3.96 5.71 20.75
CA PHE A 17 4.77 4.84 19.88
C PHE A 17 6.17 4.62 20.45
N SER A 18 6.28 3.92 21.56
CA SER A 18 7.50 3.92 22.36
C SER A 18 8.39 2.73 22.08
N CYS A 19 7.87 1.62 21.52
CA CYS A 19 8.69 0.43 21.26
C CYS A 19 9.43 0.52 19.90
N PRO A 20 10.77 0.72 19.87
CA PRO A 20 11.53 0.84 18.63
C PRO A 20 11.50 -0.45 17.80
N LEU A 21 11.36 -1.60 18.48
CA LEU A 21 11.27 -2.91 17.83
C LEU A 21 9.99 -3.05 17.00
N LEU A 22 8.83 -2.65 17.54
CA LEU A 22 7.57 -2.67 16.77
C LEU A 22 7.59 -1.63 15.66
N ILE A 23 8.12 -0.43 15.91
CA ILE A 23 8.30 0.57 14.85
C ILE A 23 9.12 -0.01 13.70
N ALA A 24 10.26 -0.65 13.99
CA ALA A 24 11.06 -1.32 12.99
C ALA A 24 10.29 -2.43 12.29
N ALA A 25 9.56 -3.28 13.03
CA ALA A 25 8.76 -4.37 12.47
C ALA A 25 7.73 -3.85 11.45
N TYR A 26 6.98 -2.79 11.78
CA TYR A 26 5.98 -2.19 10.90
C TYR A 26 6.60 -1.45 9.70
N VAL A 27 7.73 -0.76 9.87
CA VAL A 27 8.46 -0.13 8.75
C VAL A 27 8.95 -1.21 7.76
N PHE A 28 9.58 -2.27 8.27
CA PHE A 28 10.08 -3.35 7.41
C PHE A 28 8.96 -4.18 6.79
N ALA A 29 7.83 -4.38 7.49
CA ALA A 29 6.65 -5.01 6.92
C ALA A 29 6.07 -4.17 5.76
N GLY A 30 5.95 -2.85 5.94
CA GLY A 30 5.51 -1.94 4.87
C GLY A 30 6.48 -1.91 3.68
N LEU A 31 7.78 -1.82 3.94
CA LEU A 31 8.82 -1.90 2.90
C LEU A 31 8.76 -3.23 2.13
N ALA A 32 8.52 -4.34 2.82
CA ALA A 32 8.46 -5.67 2.21
C ALA A 32 7.17 -5.91 1.42
N MET A 33 6.12 -5.14 1.69
CA MET A 33 4.80 -5.29 1.06
C MET A 33 4.82 -4.87 -0.41
N MET A 34 5.39 -3.70 -0.72
CA MET A 34 5.33 -3.12 -2.07
C MET A 34 6.30 -3.78 -3.09
N LEU A 35 7.19 -4.65 -2.60
CA LEU A 35 8.16 -5.41 -3.40
C LEU A 35 7.52 -6.28 -4.49
N ASN A 36 6.37 -6.94 -4.21
CA ASN A 36 5.70 -7.85 -5.16
C ASN A 36 5.19 -7.12 -6.41
N ILE A 37 4.56 -5.95 -6.19
CA ILE A 37 4.02 -5.11 -7.27
C ILE A 37 5.19 -4.58 -8.11
N ARG A 38 6.26 -4.08 -7.49
CA ARG A 38 7.39 -3.52 -8.22
C ARG A 38 8.22 -4.56 -8.96
N LEU A 39 8.36 -5.78 -8.45
CA LEU A 39 8.92 -6.90 -9.20
C LEU A 39 8.12 -7.16 -10.48
N SER A 40 6.80 -7.08 -10.40
CA SER A 40 5.92 -7.27 -11.55
C SER A 40 6.07 -6.16 -12.60
N TYR A 41 6.32 -4.91 -12.21
CA TYR A 41 6.48 -3.78 -13.14
C TYR A 41 7.93 -3.56 -13.62
N SER A 42 8.90 -3.52 -12.69
CA SER A 42 10.31 -3.19 -12.96
C SER A 42 11.07 -4.35 -13.61
N SER A 43 10.73 -5.60 -13.27
CA SER A 43 11.40 -6.78 -13.81
C SER A 43 10.72 -7.35 -15.07
N ALA A 44 9.54 -6.84 -15.43
CA ALA A 44 8.82 -7.28 -16.63
C ALA A 44 9.58 -7.13 -17.96
N PRO A 45 10.29 -6.02 -18.27
CA PRO A 45 10.95 -5.91 -19.58
C PRO A 45 12.05 -6.95 -19.74
N TYR A 46 12.76 -7.22 -18.67
CA TYR A 46 13.82 -8.22 -18.62
C TYR A 46 13.29 -9.66 -18.58
N ALA A 47 12.18 -9.90 -17.89
CA ALA A 47 11.47 -11.18 -17.92
C ALA A 47 10.96 -11.48 -19.34
N LEU A 48 10.52 -10.48 -20.08
CA LEU A 48 10.02 -10.62 -21.43
C LEU A 48 11.13 -11.01 -22.43
N ILE A 49 12.29 -10.34 -22.34
CA ILE A 49 13.50 -10.71 -23.10
C ILE A 49 13.90 -12.16 -22.77
N ARG A 50 13.79 -12.56 -21.51
CA ARG A 50 14.12 -13.91 -21.04
C ARG A 50 13.17 -14.98 -21.59
N PHE A 51 11.87 -14.70 -21.68
CA PHE A 51 10.86 -15.60 -22.22
C PHE A 51 10.78 -15.57 -23.75
N ARG A 52 11.66 -14.83 -24.43
CA ARG A 52 11.70 -14.66 -25.90
C ARG A 52 10.34 -14.23 -26.49
N LEU A 53 9.58 -13.46 -25.73
CA LEU A 53 8.35 -12.86 -26.23
C LEU A 53 8.70 -11.64 -27.09
N PRO A 54 7.94 -11.35 -28.16
CA PRO A 54 8.17 -10.15 -28.95
C PRO A 54 7.83 -8.90 -28.13
N GLU A 55 8.66 -7.85 -28.29
CA GLU A 55 8.58 -6.61 -27.49
C GLU A 55 7.23 -5.88 -27.64
N ASN A 56 6.52 -6.10 -28.74
CA ASN A 56 5.17 -5.58 -28.94
C ASN A 56 4.13 -6.11 -27.93
N LEU A 57 4.42 -7.22 -27.23
CA LEU A 57 3.58 -7.78 -26.17
C LEU A 57 3.94 -7.26 -24.77
N PHE A 58 4.93 -6.38 -24.63
CA PHE A 58 5.40 -5.87 -23.34
C PHE A 58 4.31 -5.24 -22.48
N SER A 59 3.58 -4.28 -23.04
CA SER A 59 2.49 -3.62 -22.33
C SER A 59 1.41 -4.62 -21.89
N VAL A 60 1.12 -5.62 -22.73
CA VAL A 60 0.12 -6.67 -22.43
C VAL A 60 0.61 -7.58 -21.31
N PHE A 61 1.88 -7.99 -21.34
CA PHE A 61 2.47 -8.84 -20.31
C PHE A 61 2.47 -8.16 -18.93
N VAL A 62 3.03 -6.95 -18.83
CA VAL A 62 3.07 -6.16 -17.58
C VAL A 62 1.68 -6.03 -16.98
N ARG A 63 0.72 -5.62 -17.81
CA ARG A 63 -0.67 -5.40 -17.40
C ARG A 63 -1.31 -6.70 -16.90
N ARG A 64 -1.15 -7.81 -17.62
CA ARG A 64 -1.71 -9.11 -17.19
C ARG A 64 -1.13 -9.61 -15.87
N MET A 65 0.16 -9.42 -15.62
CA MET A 65 0.80 -9.82 -14.36
C MET A 65 0.32 -8.95 -13.18
N ALA A 66 0.27 -7.63 -13.37
CA ALA A 66 -0.16 -6.69 -12.34
C ALA A 66 -1.65 -6.87 -11.99
N SER A 67 -2.53 -6.92 -13.00
CA SER A 67 -3.96 -7.15 -12.76
C SER A 67 -4.24 -8.50 -12.11
N ALA A 68 -3.45 -9.54 -12.40
CA ALA A 68 -3.59 -10.83 -11.73
C ALA A 68 -3.23 -10.73 -10.24
N LEU A 69 -2.13 -10.06 -9.89
CA LEU A 69 -1.72 -9.84 -8.49
C LEU A 69 -2.82 -9.10 -7.71
N GLU A 70 -3.33 -8.00 -8.28
CA GLU A 70 -4.38 -7.19 -7.64
C GLU A 70 -5.71 -7.96 -7.52
N LEU A 71 -6.12 -8.69 -8.57
CA LEU A 71 -7.35 -9.47 -8.55
C LEU A 71 -7.32 -10.56 -7.46
N TRP A 72 -6.20 -11.27 -7.31
CA TRP A 72 -6.05 -12.32 -6.28
C TRP A 72 -5.83 -11.75 -4.86
N CYS A 73 -5.51 -10.46 -4.75
CA CYS A 73 -5.47 -9.74 -3.48
C CYS A 73 -6.88 -9.58 -2.87
N LEU A 74 -7.94 -9.35 -3.67
CA LEU A 74 -9.27 -9.07 -3.11
C LEU A 74 -9.89 -10.22 -2.31
N PRO A 75 -9.95 -11.47 -2.82
CA PRO A 75 -10.53 -12.58 -2.05
C PRO A 75 -9.73 -12.86 -0.78
N SER A 76 -8.42 -12.65 -0.82
CA SER A 76 -7.52 -12.88 0.30
C SER A 76 -7.65 -11.80 1.37
N MET A 77 -7.81 -10.52 0.97
CA MET A 77 -8.23 -9.45 1.88
C MET A 77 -9.60 -9.72 2.52
N LEU A 78 -10.58 -10.20 1.74
CA LEU A 78 -11.90 -10.57 2.27
C LEU A 78 -11.79 -11.65 3.35
N LEU A 79 -10.99 -12.70 3.11
CA LEU A 79 -10.73 -13.75 4.10
C LEU A 79 -10.08 -13.19 5.38
N GLY A 80 -9.08 -12.31 5.24
CA GLY A 80 -8.44 -11.65 6.38
C GLY A 80 -9.42 -10.79 7.19
N ASN A 81 -10.31 -10.06 6.52
CA ASN A 81 -11.35 -9.26 7.17
C ASN A 81 -12.40 -10.11 7.91
N ILE A 82 -12.83 -11.22 7.31
CA ILE A 82 -13.74 -12.17 7.97
C ILE A 82 -13.08 -12.75 9.21
N MET A 83 -11.80 -13.09 9.12
CA MET A 83 -11.04 -13.64 10.24
C MET A 83 -10.89 -12.62 11.38
N ASP A 84 -10.54 -11.36 11.08
CA ASP A 84 -10.45 -10.30 12.10
C ASP A 84 -11.81 -10.04 12.77
N LEU A 85 -12.88 -9.88 11.99
CA LEU A 85 -14.23 -9.67 12.53
C LEU A 85 -14.69 -10.87 13.37
N GLY A 86 -14.39 -12.10 12.93
CA GLY A 86 -14.67 -13.32 13.70
C GLY A 86 -13.94 -13.35 15.03
N VAL A 87 -12.65 -13.00 15.04
CA VAL A 87 -11.84 -12.92 16.26
C VAL A 87 -12.34 -11.81 17.19
N LYS A 88 -12.62 -10.61 16.66
CA LYS A 88 -13.19 -9.50 17.45
C LYS A 88 -14.56 -9.84 18.03
N GLY A 89 -15.40 -10.56 17.29
CA GLY A 89 -16.68 -11.08 17.77
C GLY A 89 -16.52 -12.08 18.90
N ALA A 90 -15.60 -13.04 18.76
CA ALA A 90 -15.28 -14.01 19.80
C ALA A 90 -14.68 -13.35 21.07
N ILE A 91 -13.83 -12.33 20.88
CA ILE A 91 -13.24 -11.50 21.94
C ILE A 91 -14.32 -10.72 22.71
N GLY A 92 -15.38 -10.26 22.05
CA GLY A 92 -16.50 -9.56 22.69
C GLY A 92 -17.20 -10.36 23.78
N SER A 93 -17.17 -11.70 23.69
CA SER A 93 -17.82 -12.61 24.65
C SER A 93 -16.86 -13.32 25.60
N ALA A 94 -15.54 -13.08 25.52
CA ALA A 94 -14.51 -13.81 26.28
C ALA A 94 -13.98 -13.04 27.50
N ASN A 95 -13.41 -13.74 28.48
CA ASN A 95 -12.64 -13.16 29.59
C ASN A 95 -11.33 -12.51 29.09
N GLU A 96 -10.82 -11.47 29.76
CA GLU A 96 -9.63 -10.71 29.32
C GLU A 96 -8.41 -11.58 28.99
N ASP A 97 -8.12 -12.60 29.80
CA ASP A 97 -6.99 -13.50 29.54
C ASP A 97 -7.20 -14.33 28.26
N ASN A 98 -8.43 -14.77 28.01
CA ASN A 98 -8.78 -15.49 26.79
C ASN A 98 -8.73 -14.58 25.56
N LYS A 99 -9.05 -13.28 25.69
CA LYS A 99 -9.03 -12.32 24.57
C LYS A 99 -7.64 -12.18 23.95
N LYS A 100 -6.61 -12.06 24.78
CA LYS A 100 -5.21 -11.94 24.31
C LYS A 100 -4.72 -13.22 23.64
N TRP A 101 -5.05 -14.39 24.20
CA TRP A 101 -4.70 -15.68 23.61
C TRP A 101 -5.39 -15.93 22.26
N TRP A 102 -6.69 -15.60 22.15
CA TRP A 102 -7.42 -15.69 20.87
C TRP A 102 -6.78 -14.81 19.80
N LYS A 103 -6.45 -13.56 20.13
CA LYS A 103 -5.74 -12.66 19.22
C LYS A 103 -4.35 -13.19 18.85
N PHE A 104 -3.62 -13.74 19.81
CA PHE A 104 -2.28 -14.29 19.59
C PHE A 104 -2.29 -15.48 18.61
N TYR A 105 -3.13 -16.50 18.86
CA TYR A 105 -3.17 -17.68 18.00
C TYR A 105 -3.81 -17.42 16.64
N CYS A 106 -4.90 -16.66 16.57
CA CYS A 106 -5.61 -16.49 15.31
C CYS A 106 -5.02 -15.39 14.41
N ILE A 107 -4.55 -14.28 14.98
CA ILE A 107 -4.08 -13.12 14.19
C ILE A 107 -2.55 -13.09 14.14
N ILE A 108 -1.87 -13.13 15.29
CA ILE A 108 -0.41 -12.93 15.34
C ILE A 108 0.34 -14.12 14.74
N TRP A 109 0.00 -15.35 15.13
CA TRP A 109 0.60 -16.55 14.52
C TRP A 109 0.35 -16.63 13.02
N SER A 110 -0.87 -16.36 12.57
CA SER A 110 -1.20 -16.28 11.15
C SER A 110 -0.37 -15.20 10.45
N SER A 111 -0.18 -14.04 11.08
CA SER A 111 0.62 -12.93 10.51
C SER A 111 2.10 -13.31 10.39
N ILE A 112 2.67 -13.99 11.39
CA ILE A 112 4.05 -14.50 11.33
C ILE A 112 4.19 -15.49 10.16
N ILE A 113 3.26 -16.45 10.03
CA ILE A 113 3.26 -17.42 8.93
C ILE A 113 3.17 -16.69 7.59
N CYS A 114 2.28 -15.71 7.43
CA CYS A 114 2.14 -14.93 6.21
C CYS A 114 3.41 -14.16 5.85
N GLN A 115 4.11 -13.58 6.83
CA GLN A 115 5.37 -12.87 6.59
C GLN A 115 6.48 -13.81 6.09
N TRP A 116 6.55 -15.04 6.63
CA TRP A 116 7.46 -16.08 6.14
C TRP A 116 7.05 -16.63 4.78
N LEU A 117 5.75 -16.79 4.51
CA LEU A 117 5.24 -17.16 3.19
C LEU A 117 5.61 -16.12 2.14
N ASN A 118 5.55 -14.82 2.48
CA ASN A 118 5.97 -13.74 1.59
C ASN A 118 7.47 -13.86 1.23
N PHE A 119 8.33 -14.17 2.21
CA PHE A 119 9.74 -14.47 1.95
C PHE A 119 9.91 -15.69 1.01
N ILE A 120 9.20 -16.80 1.30
CA ILE A 120 9.27 -18.02 0.49
C ILE A 120 8.81 -17.75 -0.95
N THR A 121 7.78 -16.91 -1.16
CA THR A 121 7.33 -16.56 -2.51
C THR A 121 8.42 -15.89 -3.34
N TYR A 122 9.25 -15.01 -2.74
CA TYR A 122 10.39 -14.42 -3.45
C TYR A 122 11.49 -15.44 -3.78
N VAL A 123 11.74 -16.39 -2.87
CA VAL A 123 12.69 -17.48 -3.13
C VAL A 123 12.19 -18.36 -4.28
N ILE A 124 10.90 -18.72 -4.30
CA ILE A 124 10.29 -19.47 -5.39
C ILE A 124 10.38 -18.68 -6.70
N LEU A 125 10.11 -17.36 -6.66
CA LEU A 125 10.19 -16.50 -7.85
C LEU A 125 11.62 -16.46 -8.42
N LEU A 126 12.65 -16.38 -7.56
CA LEU A 126 14.05 -16.50 -7.97
C LEU A 126 14.33 -17.86 -8.63
N ILE A 127 13.87 -18.95 -8.00
CA ILE A 127 14.04 -20.32 -8.52
C ILE A 127 13.38 -20.45 -9.89
N VAL A 128 12.14 -19.98 -10.06
CA VAL A 128 11.41 -20.02 -11.34
C VAL A 128 12.09 -19.14 -12.39
N TYR A 129 12.68 -18.02 -11.99
CA TYR A 129 13.42 -17.13 -12.88
C TYR A 129 14.74 -17.76 -13.37
N VAL A 130 15.44 -18.50 -12.51
CA VAL A 130 16.72 -19.15 -12.82
C VAL A 130 16.51 -20.48 -13.55
N ILE A 131 15.52 -21.29 -13.15
CA ILE A 131 15.25 -22.62 -13.67
C ILE A 131 14.32 -22.54 -14.88
N GLY A 132 14.89 -22.62 -16.08
CA GLY A 132 14.08 -22.60 -17.31
C GLY A 132 14.81 -22.77 -18.65
N GLY A 133 16.13 -22.97 -18.68
CA GLY A 133 16.88 -23.09 -19.93
C GLY A 133 16.64 -21.88 -20.84
N ASP A 134 16.63 -22.02 -22.16
CA ASP A 134 16.49 -20.90 -23.10
C ASP A 134 15.07 -20.36 -23.31
N GLN A 135 14.04 -21.09 -22.83
CA GLN A 135 12.63 -20.74 -23.09
C GLN A 135 11.86 -20.26 -21.85
N GLY A 136 12.30 -20.60 -20.64
CA GLY A 136 11.64 -20.19 -19.39
C GLY A 136 10.22 -20.77 -19.22
N ARG A 137 9.75 -20.92 -17.97
CA ARG A 137 8.37 -21.39 -17.69
C ARG A 137 7.45 -20.21 -17.41
N LEU A 138 7.01 -19.52 -18.47
CA LEU A 138 6.12 -18.35 -18.39
C LEU A 138 4.86 -18.64 -17.54
N THR A 139 4.23 -19.79 -17.72
CA THR A 139 3.01 -20.18 -16.99
C THR A 139 3.28 -20.35 -15.49
N THR A 140 4.41 -20.96 -15.11
CA THR A 140 4.80 -21.12 -13.69
C THR A 140 5.12 -19.77 -13.06
N PHE A 141 5.75 -18.87 -13.82
CA PHE A 141 5.99 -17.50 -13.37
C PHE A 141 4.68 -16.76 -13.09
N TYR A 142 3.71 -16.84 -14.01
CA TYR A 142 2.36 -16.27 -13.82
C TYR A 142 1.65 -16.81 -12.57
N TRP A 143 1.62 -18.14 -12.39
CA TRP A 143 0.99 -18.74 -11.20
C TRP A 143 1.68 -18.35 -9.90
N THR A 144 3.00 -18.19 -9.91
CA THR A 144 3.75 -17.75 -8.74
C THR A 144 3.36 -16.33 -8.34
N ILE A 145 3.21 -15.43 -9.30
CA ILE A 145 2.74 -14.05 -9.05
C ILE A 145 1.29 -14.07 -8.54
N ALA A 146 0.40 -14.88 -9.13
CA ALA A 146 -0.98 -15.00 -8.66
C ALA A 146 -1.05 -15.48 -7.19
N ILE A 147 -0.27 -16.51 -6.82
CA ILE A 147 -0.18 -17.00 -5.44
C ILE A 147 0.40 -15.93 -4.50
N SER A 148 1.41 -15.17 -4.95
CA SER A 148 1.94 -14.06 -4.15
C SER A 148 0.89 -12.98 -3.87
N GLY A 149 -0.05 -12.73 -4.81
CA GLY A 149 -1.17 -11.81 -4.60
C GLY A 149 -2.11 -12.27 -3.47
N VAL A 150 -2.34 -13.57 -3.33
CA VAL A 150 -3.12 -14.16 -2.23
C VAL A 150 -2.39 -13.97 -0.88
N VAL A 151 -1.10 -14.30 -0.83
CA VAL A 151 -0.29 -14.13 0.39
C VAL A 151 -0.24 -12.66 0.80
N PHE A 152 -0.10 -11.77 -0.19
CA PHE A 152 -0.07 -10.33 -0.01
C PHE A 152 -1.36 -9.76 0.61
N GLY A 153 -2.53 -10.13 0.09
CA GLY A 153 -3.81 -9.58 0.61
C GLY A 153 -4.14 -10.03 2.03
N ILE A 154 -3.84 -11.30 2.38
CA ILE A 154 -3.96 -11.77 3.77
C ILE A 154 -2.93 -11.07 4.67
N ASN A 155 -1.69 -10.90 4.22
CA ASN A 155 -0.66 -10.26 5.05
C ASN A 155 -1.02 -8.80 5.37
N MET A 156 -1.48 -8.03 4.37
CA MET A 156 -1.86 -6.63 4.56
C MET A 156 -2.98 -6.48 5.61
N THR A 157 -4.02 -7.30 5.51
CA THR A 157 -5.14 -7.26 6.46
C THR A 157 -4.73 -7.70 7.86
N LEU A 158 -3.89 -8.74 7.96
CA LEU A 158 -3.36 -9.21 9.24
C LEU A 158 -2.50 -8.15 9.94
N VAL A 159 -1.59 -7.49 9.22
CA VAL A 159 -0.74 -6.43 9.80
C VAL A 159 -1.58 -5.28 10.40
N TYR A 160 -2.67 -4.91 9.73
CA TYR A 160 -3.61 -3.89 10.21
C TYR A 160 -4.42 -4.38 11.42
N SER A 161 -4.72 -5.67 11.48
CA SER A 161 -5.48 -6.32 12.56
C SER A 161 -4.65 -6.54 13.84
N VAL A 162 -3.34 -6.75 13.71
CA VAL A 162 -2.44 -6.99 14.84
C VAL A 162 -2.40 -5.77 15.75
N ASP A 163 -2.09 -4.60 15.20
CA ASP A 163 -2.09 -3.35 15.96
C ASP A 163 -2.36 -2.15 15.05
N PHE A 164 -3.53 -1.53 15.22
CA PHE A 164 -3.90 -0.36 14.45
C PHE A 164 -3.09 0.87 14.85
N TYR A 165 -2.49 0.89 16.05
CA TYR A 165 -1.66 2.00 16.46
C TYR A 165 -0.51 2.16 15.48
N TYR A 166 0.17 1.13 14.98
CA TYR A 166 1.35 1.30 14.14
C TYR A 166 1.07 1.50 12.62
N ILE A 167 -0.19 1.55 12.20
CA ILE A 167 -0.55 1.69 10.77
C ILE A 167 0.06 2.92 10.08
N PRO A 168 0.09 4.13 10.66
CA PRO A 168 0.76 5.27 10.03
C PRO A 168 2.27 5.05 9.79
N VAL A 169 2.95 4.31 10.67
CA VAL A 169 4.36 3.94 10.51
C VAL A 169 4.53 2.91 9.39
N TYR A 170 3.59 1.96 9.30
CA TYR A 170 3.52 1.00 8.21
C TYR A 170 3.35 1.67 6.84
N ILE A 171 2.37 2.58 6.71
CA ILE A 171 2.08 3.30 5.47
C ILE A 171 3.29 4.17 5.08
N ALA A 172 4.01 4.74 6.06
CA ALA A 172 5.27 5.42 5.80
C ALA A 172 6.34 4.47 5.25
N GLY A 173 6.46 3.25 5.78
CA GLY A 173 7.33 2.20 5.24
C GLY A 173 6.96 1.82 3.81
N GLU A 174 5.68 1.56 3.55
CA GLU A 174 5.14 1.24 2.22
C GLU A 174 5.48 2.32 1.19
N ASN A 175 5.23 3.59 1.51
CA ASN A 175 5.49 4.72 0.60
C ASN A 175 6.96 5.15 0.51
N SER A 176 7.84 4.63 1.39
CA SER A 176 9.29 4.86 1.32
C SER A 176 9.99 3.91 0.36
N PHE A 177 9.35 2.78 0.06
CA PHE A 177 9.90 1.76 -0.80
C PHE A 177 10.31 2.25 -2.21
N PRO A 178 9.51 3.10 -2.89
CA PRO A 178 9.89 3.79 -4.12
C PRO A 178 11.32 4.34 -4.13
N ILE A 179 11.66 5.15 -3.12
CA ILE A 179 12.93 5.84 -2.99
C ILE A 179 14.06 4.84 -2.72
N VAL A 180 13.86 3.91 -1.79
CA VAL A 180 14.84 2.88 -1.44
C VAL A 180 15.25 2.09 -2.67
N THR A 181 14.27 1.64 -3.45
CA THR A 181 14.53 0.83 -4.63
C THR A 181 15.11 1.63 -5.80
N SER A 182 14.71 2.89 -6.00
CA SER A 182 15.34 3.75 -7.01
C SER A 182 16.80 4.03 -6.66
N PHE A 183 17.11 4.20 -5.37
CA PHE A 183 18.49 4.32 -4.89
C PHE A 183 19.29 3.03 -5.14
N MET A 184 18.72 1.86 -4.87
CA MET A 184 19.37 0.58 -5.17
C MET A 184 19.61 0.40 -6.68
N HIS A 185 18.65 0.75 -7.53
CA HIS A 185 18.79 0.66 -8.98
C HIS A 185 19.90 1.59 -9.50
N TYR A 186 20.00 2.80 -8.93
CA TYR A 186 21.10 3.72 -9.21
C TYR A 186 22.46 3.11 -8.84
N LEU A 187 22.59 2.50 -7.66
CA LEU A 187 23.82 1.82 -7.23
C LEU A 187 24.17 0.63 -8.13
N SER A 188 23.18 -0.22 -8.46
CA SER A 188 23.36 -1.38 -9.34
C SER A 188 23.83 -0.96 -10.74
N THR A 189 23.26 0.12 -11.28
CA THR A 189 23.66 0.67 -12.58
C THR A 189 25.07 1.25 -12.54
N LEU A 190 25.47 1.89 -11.43
CA LEU A 190 26.82 2.44 -11.28
C LEU A 190 27.88 1.34 -11.19
N MET A 191 27.58 0.21 -10.53
CA MET A 191 28.49 -0.93 -10.40
C MET A 191 28.57 -1.81 -11.65
N PHE A 192 27.43 -2.00 -12.35
CA PHE A 192 27.31 -3.00 -13.42
C PHE A 192 26.83 -2.43 -14.78
N GLY A 193 26.78 -1.11 -14.94
CA GLY A 193 26.28 -0.45 -16.15
C GLY A 193 27.15 -0.61 -17.40
N ASN A 194 28.36 -1.17 -17.29
CA ASN A 194 29.21 -1.40 -18.45
C ASN A 194 28.76 -2.64 -19.25
N ARG A 195 27.84 -2.41 -20.19
CA ARG A 195 27.25 -3.42 -21.11
C ARG A 195 28.26 -4.22 -21.92
N ARG A 196 29.51 -3.75 -22.08
CA ARG A 196 30.56 -4.49 -22.81
C ARG A 196 31.19 -5.64 -22.02
N LYS A 197 31.09 -5.63 -20.69
CA LYS A 197 31.74 -6.61 -19.81
C LYS A 197 30.75 -7.52 -19.09
N TRP A 198 29.51 -7.06 -18.89
CA TRP A 198 28.48 -7.78 -18.15
C TRP A 198 27.19 -7.86 -18.94
N ASN A 199 26.43 -8.93 -18.71
CA ASN A 199 25.06 -9.03 -19.17
C ASN A 199 24.16 -8.21 -18.22
N SER A 200 24.32 -6.88 -18.27
CA SER A 200 23.80 -5.91 -17.29
C SER A 200 22.31 -6.08 -17.05
N ASP A 201 21.54 -6.37 -18.10
CA ASP A 201 20.09 -6.47 -18.06
C ASP A 201 19.61 -7.69 -17.24
N TYR A 202 20.31 -8.83 -17.29
CA TYR A 202 20.02 -10.01 -16.46
C TYR A 202 20.45 -9.81 -15.00
N LEU A 203 21.61 -9.18 -14.81
CA LEU A 203 22.22 -9.01 -13.50
C LEU A 203 21.44 -8.01 -12.63
N ILE A 204 20.88 -6.95 -13.23
CA ILE A 204 20.04 -5.98 -12.54
C ILE A 204 18.80 -6.66 -11.93
N VAL A 205 18.11 -7.53 -12.68
CA VAL A 205 16.92 -8.23 -12.17
C VAL A 205 17.27 -9.23 -11.08
N MET A 206 18.39 -9.95 -11.23
CA MET A 206 18.85 -10.86 -10.20
C MET A 206 19.17 -10.11 -8.89
N ILE A 207 19.74 -8.91 -8.97
CA ILE A 207 19.99 -8.05 -7.82
C ILE A 207 18.68 -7.56 -7.20
N ASP A 208 17.71 -7.11 -8.01
CA ASP A 208 16.41 -6.64 -7.51
C ASP A 208 15.65 -7.75 -6.76
N ILE A 209 15.61 -8.97 -7.31
CA ILE A 209 15.03 -10.14 -6.62
C ILE A 209 15.83 -10.49 -5.36
N GLY A 210 17.16 -10.43 -5.41
CA GLY A 210 18.03 -10.69 -4.26
C GLY A 210 17.80 -9.71 -3.10
N VAL A 211 17.68 -8.42 -3.41
CA VAL A 211 17.36 -7.37 -2.43
C VAL A 211 15.96 -7.60 -1.85
N ALA A 212 14.98 -7.97 -2.68
CA ALA A 212 13.63 -8.32 -2.21
C ALA A 212 13.65 -9.46 -1.18
N ILE A 213 14.45 -10.50 -1.43
CA ILE A 213 14.64 -11.63 -0.52
C ILE A 213 15.25 -11.16 0.81
N ILE A 214 16.28 -10.30 0.77
CA ILE A 214 16.93 -9.79 2.00
C ILE A 214 15.96 -8.94 2.83
N ILE A 215 15.23 -8.02 2.19
CA ILE A 215 14.28 -7.13 2.88
C ILE A 215 13.12 -7.94 3.47
N SER A 216 12.55 -8.88 2.71
CA SER A 216 11.46 -9.74 3.18
C SER A 216 11.91 -10.68 4.30
N PHE A 217 13.14 -11.21 4.24
CA PHE A 217 13.73 -12.01 5.32
C PHE A 217 13.91 -11.18 6.60
N ALA A 218 14.51 -9.99 6.50
CA ALA A 218 14.68 -9.09 7.63
C ALA A 218 13.32 -8.72 8.26
N ALA A 219 12.33 -8.43 7.42
CA ALA A 219 10.97 -8.16 7.87
C ALA A 219 10.36 -9.36 8.60
N ALA A 220 10.50 -10.59 8.08
CA ALA A 220 10.01 -11.80 8.74
C ALA A 220 10.69 -12.07 10.09
N VAL A 221 12.00 -11.90 10.18
CA VAL A 221 12.75 -12.07 11.43
C VAL A 221 12.35 -11.03 12.46
N ILE A 222 12.34 -9.74 12.10
CA ILE A 222 11.99 -8.65 13.02
C ILE A 222 10.54 -8.79 13.48
N TRP A 223 9.61 -9.16 12.60
CA TRP A 223 8.21 -9.40 12.93
C TRP A 223 8.06 -10.58 13.91
N THR A 224 8.75 -11.69 13.64
CA THR A 224 8.74 -12.87 14.51
C THR A 224 9.30 -12.55 15.90
N VAL A 225 10.46 -11.87 15.96
CA VAL A 225 11.09 -11.46 17.23
C VAL A 225 10.22 -10.45 17.98
N GLY A 226 9.64 -9.48 17.29
CA GLY A 226 8.79 -8.44 17.89
C GLY A 226 7.61 -9.00 18.68
N TYR A 227 6.99 -10.08 18.21
CA TYR A 227 5.83 -10.68 18.87
C TYR A 227 6.15 -11.92 19.73
N LEU A 228 7.20 -12.68 19.43
CA LEU A 228 7.59 -13.84 20.25
C LEU A 228 8.41 -13.46 21.49
N CYS A 229 9.07 -12.29 21.52
CA CYS A 229 9.84 -11.87 22.69
C CYS A 229 9.02 -11.68 23.97
N GLU A 230 7.69 -11.59 23.88
CA GLU A 230 6.81 -11.48 25.04
C GLU A 230 6.22 -12.83 25.51
N VAL A 231 6.42 -13.88 24.72
CA VAL A 231 5.88 -15.22 24.99
C VAL A 231 7.00 -16.07 25.58
N ASP A 232 7.28 -15.84 26.86
CA ASP A 232 8.17 -16.68 27.66
C ASP A 232 7.33 -17.55 28.61
N ASP A 233 7.80 -18.74 28.95
CA ASP A 233 7.04 -19.76 29.72
C ASP A 233 6.62 -19.28 31.12
N SER A 234 7.20 -18.17 31.61
CA SER A 234 6.90 -17.55 32.90
C SER A 234 5.98 -16.32 32.82
N THR A 235 5.57 -15.88 31.63
CA THR A 235 4.87 -14.60 31.44
C THR A 235 3.36 -14.77 31.62
N GLU A 236 2.78 -14.17 32.65
CA GLU A 236 1.32 -14.10 32.80
C GLU A 236 0.70 -13.37 31.59
N VAL A 237 -0.51 -13.75 31.21
CA VAL A 237 -1.25 -13.18 30.06
C VAL A 237 -1.39 -11.65 30.13
N LYS A 238 -1.38 -11.11 31.35
CA LYS A 238 -1.40 -9.67 31.63
C LYS A 238 -0.15 -8.95 31.15
N ASP A 239 0.98 -9.64 31.04
CA ASP A 239 2.28 -9.07 30.66
C ASP A 239 2.58 -9.07 29.15
N MET A 240 1.73 -9.69 28.31
CA MET A 240 1.77 -9.50 26.85
C MET A 240 1.31 -8.07 26.51
N LYS A 241 2.25 -7.16 26.27
CA LYS A 241 2.04 -5.71 26.11
C LYS A 241 2.09 -5.26 24.65
N HIS A 242 2.65 -6.06 23.76
CA HIS A 242 2.59 -5.88 22.30
C HIS A 242 1.25 -6.34 21.71
N ILE A 243 0.38 -6.96 22.52
CA ILE A 243 -0.91 -7.53 22.06
C ILE A 243 -2.08 -6.74 22.65
N HIS A 244 -2.66 -5.86 21.84
CA HIS A 244 -3.85 -5.09 22.19
C HIS A 244 -5.12 -5.81 21.73
N ALA A 245 -5.81 -6.51 22.64
CA ALA A 245 -7.05 -7.22 22.33
C ALA A 245 -8.28 -6.30 22.42
N ASN A 246 -8.45 -5.44 21.42
CA ASN A 246 -9.62 -4.58 21.30
C ASN A 246 -10.79 -5.38 20.69
N GLY A 247 -11.95 -5.36 21.36
CA GLY A 247 -13.18 -5.97 20.87
C GLY A 247 -13.93 -5.02 19.94
N PHE A 248 -14.92 -5.52 19.19
CA PHE A 248 -15.73 -4.66 18.30
C PHE A 248 -16.94 -4.10 19.05
N ASP A 249 -16.96 -2.80 19.36
CA ASP A 249 -18.10 -2.14 20.04
C ASP A 249 -19.25 -1.80 19.07
N GLY A 250 -19.01 -1.81 17.75
CA GLY A 250 -20.04 -1.61 16.72
C GLY A 250 -20.69 -0.22 16.70
N LYS A 251 -20.28 0.70 17.57
CA LYS A 251 -20.79 2.08 17.60
C LYS A 251 -20.11 2.93 16.54
N PHE A 252 -20.84 3.25 15.49
CA PHE A 252 -20.37 4.16 14.46
C PHE A 252 -20.49 5.60 14.95
N SER A 253 -19.35 6.26 15.18
CA SER A 253 -19.28 7.68 15.55
C SER A 253 -19.41 8.57 14.30
N GLU A 254 -20.16 9.67 14.37
CA GLU A 254 -20.27 10.64 13.28
C GLU A 254 -18.91 11.25 12.91
N HIS A 255 -18.00 11.34 13.88
CA HIS A 255 -16.62 11.82 13.67
C HIS A 255 -15.79 10.90 12.76
N LEU A 256 -16.23 9.65 12.56
CA LEU A 256 -15.56 8.68 11.72
C LEU A 256 -15.86 8.86 10.22
N ILE A 257 -16.98 9.52 9.88
CA ILE A 257 -17.46 9.66 8.48
C ILE A 257 -16.40 10.33 7.61
N SER A 258 -15.82 11.43 8.08
CA SER A 258 -14.82 12.19 7.31
C SER A 258 -13.58 11.35 6.97
N PRO A 259 -12.81 10.81 7.94
CA PRO A 259 -11.63 10.01 7.62
C PRO A 259 -11.96 8.72 6.85
N PHE A 260 -13.13 8.12 7.09
CA PHE A 260 -13.62 6.97 6.34
C PHE A 260 -13.81 7.29 4.85
N LEU A 261 -14.45 8.42 4.53
CA LEU A 261 -14.60 8.89 3.15
C LEU A 261 -13.26 9.27 2.52
N MET A 262 -12.32 9.85 3.29
CA MET A 262 -10.98 10.16 2.79
C MET A 262 -10.24 8.90 2.31
N VAL A 263 -10.34 7.79 3.06
CA VAL A 263 -9.76 6.50 2.64
C VAL A 263 -10.45 5.96 1.40
N ILE A 264 -11.78 5.97 1.32
CA ILE A 264 -12.52 5.44 0.17
C ILE A 264 -12.26 6.25 -1.11
N VAL A 265 -12.37 7.58 -1.04
CA VAL A 265 -12.13 8.48 -2.18
C VAL A 265 -10.64 8.51 -2.55
N GLY A 266 -9.77 8.46 -1.55
CA GLY A 266 -8.33 8.28 -1.69
C GLY A 266 -8.05 7.01 -2.48
N MET A 267 -8.33 5.84 -1.91
CA MET A 267 -7.99 4.54 -2.49
C MET A 267 -8.75 4.25 -3.79
N GLY A 268 -10.06 4.52 -3.84
CA GLY A 268 -10.92 4.07 -4.94
C GLY A 268 -10.69 4.78 -6.27
N LEU A 269 -10.60 6.12 -6.28
CA LEU A 269 -10.57 6.89 -7.54
C LEU A 269 -9.20 6.91 -8.23
N VAL A 270 -8.13 6.46 -7.58
CA VAL A 270 -6.77 6.63 -8.13
C VAL A 270 -6.60 5.87 -9.44
N TYR A 271 -6.99 4.60 -9.49
CA TYR A 271 -6.82 3.75 -10.68
C TYR A 271 -7.88 3.93 -11.76
N ALA A 272 -8.94 4.68 -11.48
CA ALA A 272 -9.87 5.11 -12.51
C ALA A 272 -9.22 6.06 -13.52
N ILE A 273 -8.24 6.85 -13.05
CA ILE A 273 -7.61 7.94 -13.81
C ILE A 273 -6.13 7.67 -14.04
N TYR A 274 -5.39 7.28 -13.01
CA TYR A 274 -3.94 7.08 -13.07
C TYR A 274 -3.59 5.58 -13.05
N PRO A 275 -2.65 5.09 -13.89
CA PRO A 275 -1.86 5.84 -14.88
C PRO A 275 -2.54 5.97 -16.25
N GLY A 276 -3.66 5.27 -16.47
CA GLY A 276 -4.24 5.04 -17.80
C GLY A 276 -4.68 6.30 -18.55
N ILE A 277 -5.48 7.16 -17.90
CA ILE A 277 -5.96 8.42 -18.48
C ILE A 277 -4.90 9.52 -18.31
N ALA A 278 -4.45 9.75 -17.08
CA ALA A 278 -3.41 10.72 -16.76
C ALA A 278 -2.24 9.99 -16.08
N PRO A 279 -0.98 10.09 -16.56
CA PRO A 279 -0.54 10.88 -17.72
C PRO A 279 -0.76 10.19 -19.07
N GLY A 280 -1.14 8.90 -19.10
CA GLY A 280 -1.03 8.02 -20.28
C GLY A 280 -1.67 8.50 -21.59
N MET A 281 -2.80 9.20 -21.54
CA MET A 281 -3.53 9.69 -22.73
C MET A 281 -3.46 11.21 -22.92
N ILE A 282 -3.17 11.96 -21.85
CA ILE A 282 -3.24 13.43 -21.84
C ILE A 282 -1.85 14.07 -22.01
N VAL A 283 -0.79 13.40 -21.53
CA VAL A 283 0.58 13.91 -21.54
C VAL A 283 1.39 13.25 -22.67
N PRO A 284 2.28 13.99 -23.37
CA PRO A 284 3.22 13.40 -24.30
C PRO A 284 4.11 12.33 -23.66
N PHE A 285 4.37 11.24 -24.38
CA PHE A 285 5.07 10.05 -23.87
C PHE A 285 6.41 10.35 -23.17
N TYR A 286 7.23 11.26 -23.70
CA TYR A 286 8.54 11.62 -23.13
C TYR A 286 8.48 12.33 -21.77
N LEU A 287 7.29 12.79 -21.34
CA LEU A 287 7.08 13.37 -20.01
C LEU A 287 6.57 12.35 -18.99
N ILE A 288 6.00 11.22 -19.41
CA ILE A 288 5.38 10.22 -18.53
C ILE A 288 6.40 9.74 -17.50
N ASP A 289 7.58 9.31 -17.96
CA ASP A 289 8.65 8.82 -17.10
C ASP A 289 9.11 9.88 -16.08
N LYS A 290 9.16 11.15 -16.50
CA LYS A 290 9.55 12.26 -15.59
C LYS A 290 8.50 12.50 -14.51
N ILE A 291 7.22 12.41 -14.86
CA ILE A 291 6.11 12.56 -13.90
C ILE A 291 6.16 11.43 -12.89
N GLU A 292 6.32 10.18 -13.35
CA GLU A 292 6.43 9.02 -12.48
C GLU A 292 7.60 9.16 -11.49
N MET A 293 8.77 9.61 -11.96
CA MET A 293 9.93 9.84 -11.08
C MET A 293 9.67 10.92 -10.02
N VAL A 294 8.99 12.01 -10.37
CA VAL A 294 8.61 13.05 -9.40
C VAL A 294 7.61 12.49 -8.38
N LEU A 295 6.63 11.72 -8.83
CA LEU A 295 5.64 11.10 -7.95
C LEU A 295 6.30 10.15 -6.97
N LEU A 296 7.18 9.25 -7.43
CA LEU A 296 7.91 8.30 -6.56
C LEU A 296 8.69 8.99 -5.41
N ILE A 297 9.11 10.25 -5.58
CA ILE A 297 9.76 11.04 -4.53
C ILE A 297 8.74 11.80 -3.68
N ALA A 298 7.71 12.37 -4.32
CA ALA A 298 6.74 13.22 -3.65
C ALA A 298 5.79 12.43 -2.71
N THR A 299 5.47 11.19 -3.05
CA THR A 299 4.52 10.32 -2.31
C THR A 299 5.05 9.87 -0.96
N PHE A 300 6.36 9.92 -0.75
CA PHE A 300 7.01 9.66 0.52
C PHE A 300 6.64 10.68 1.60
N PHE A 301 6.48 11.97 1.24
CA PHE A 301 6.38 13.05 2.22
C PHE A 301 5.13 12.96 3.10
N PRO A 302 3.89 12.80 2.58
CA PRO A 302 2.70 12.87 3.42
C PRO A 302 2.66 11.80 4.54
N PRO A 303 2.89 10.49 4.25
CA PRO A 303 2.91 9.47 5.29
C PRO A 303 4.01 9.67 6.34
N VAL A 304 5.21 10.09 5.91
CA VAL A 304 6.37 10.27 6.80
C VAL A 304 6.20 11.49 7.69
N ILE A 305 5.64 12.58 7.18
CA ILE A 305 5.31 13.76 7.99
C ILE A 305 4.33 13.35 9.11
N ILE A 306 3.29 12.57 8.79
CA ILE A 306 2.32 12.11 9.81
C ILE A 306 2.98 11.18 10.83
N ALA A 307 3.84 10.25 10.38
CA ALA A 307 4.59 9.37 11.29
C ALA A 307 5.52 10.16 12.22
N ILE A 308 6.21 11.20 11.71
CA ILE A 308 7.09 12.08 12.50
C ILE A 308 6.29 12.93 13.48
N LEU A 309 5.19 13.56 13.02
CA LEU A 309 4.29 14.37 13.85
C LEU A 309 3.78 13.55 15.03
N ARG A 310 3.38 12.31 14.77
CA ARG A 310 2.90 11.42 15.83
C ARG A 310 3.97 11.08 16.86
N LYS A 311 5.23 10.95 16.45
CA LYS A 311 6.35 10.63 17.35
C LYS A 311 6.85 11.84 18.15
N HIS A 312 6.95 13.02 17.53
CA HIS A 312 7.61 14.18 18.12
C HIS A 312 6.65 15.28 18.59
N ALA A 313 5.41 15.30 18.07
CA ALA A 313 4.45 16.37 18.28
C ALA A 313 3.01 15.82 18.26
N SER A 314 2.69 14.95 19.23
CA SER A 314 1.40 14.24 19.31
C SER A 314 0.18 15.15 19.28
N ASP A 315 0.32 16.39 19.76
CA ASP A 315 -0.75 17.40 19.85
C ASP A 315 -1.14 17.97 18.49
N TYR A 316 -0.23 17.89 17.52
CA TYR A 316 -0.46 18.29 16.15
C TYR A 316 -0.71 17.09 15.23
N SER A 317 -0.69 15.87 15.77
CA SER A 317 -0.91 14.66 14.96
C SER A 317 -2.40 14.43 14.73
N PRO A 318 -2.79 13.79 13.61
CA PRO A 318 -4.18 13.38 13.38
C PRO A 318 -4.67 12.32 14.38
N THR A 319 -3.77 11.74 15.17
CA THR A 319 -4.02 10.75 16.23
C THR A 319 -3.68 11.35 17.60
N HIS A 320 -4.31 12.46 17.97
CA HIS A 320 -4.11 13.05 19.28
C HIS A 320 -4.83 12.24 20.37
N PHE A 321 -4.07 11.81 21.38
CA PHE A 321 -4.60 11.15 22.57
C PHE A 321 -4.49 12.09 23.76
N ASP A 322 -5.63 12.40 24.39
CA ASP A 322 -5.65 13.07 25.68
C ASP A 322 -6.23 12.12 26.73
N ARG A 323 -5.53 11.97 27.86
CA ARG A 323 -5.86 11.05 28.97
C ARG A 323 -6.19 9.61 28.53
N GLY A 324 -5.48 9.11 27.52
CA GLY A 324 -5.65 7.74 27.02
C GLY A 324 -6.88 7.52 26.13
N LYS A 325 -7.58 8.59 25.71
CA LYS A 325 -8.67 8.53 24.74
C LYS A 325 -8.32 9.33 23.49
N ALA A 326 -8.67 8.77 22.34
CA ALA A 326 -8.53 9.45 21.06
C ALA A 326 -9.48 10.66 21.03
N GLN A 327 -8.95 11.85 20.72
CA GLN A 327 -9.75 13.08 20.70
C GLN A 327 -10.33 13.30 19.29
N PRO A 328 -11.64 13.53 19.17
CA PRO A 328 -12.25 13.76 17.87
C PRO A 328 -11.72 15.06 17.26
N TRP A 329 -11.57 15.09 15.94
CA TRP A 329 -10.96 16.21 15.22
C TRP A 329 -11.65 17.56 15.41
N SER A 330 -12.91 17.57 15.87
CA SER A 330 -13.64 18.80 16.21
C SER A 330 -13.16 19.49 17.49
N THR A 331 -12.38 18.81 18.34
CA THR A 331 -12.09 19.28 19.71
C THR A 331 -10.76 19.99 19.87
N TYR A 332 -9.84 19.88 18.90
CA TYR A 332 -8.50 20.46 18.98
C TYR A 332 -8.11 21.17 17.68
N THR A 333 -7.23 22.18 17.80
CA THR A 333 -6.90 23.12 16.71
C THR A 333 -6.33 22.43 15.47
N ALA A 334 -5.45 21.44 15.64
CA ALA A 334 -4.90 20.67 14.53
C ALA A 334 -5.95 19.75 13.89
N GLY A 335 -6.91 19.23 14.66
CA GLY A 335 -8.03 18.43 14.16
C GLY A 335 -8.91 19.18 13.16
N VAL A 336 -9.17 20.47 13.42
CA VAL A 336 -9.93 21.34 12.51
C VAL A 336 -9.19 21.52 11.17
N PHE A 337 -7.85 21.59 11.19
CA PHE A 337 -7.06 21.61 9.97
C PHE A 337 -7.23 20.30 9.17
N TYR A 338 -7.22 19.13 9.81
CA TYR A 338 -7.47 17.86 9.12
C TYR A 338 -8.88 17.76 8.55
N LEU A 339 -9.89 18.29 9.25
CA LEU A 339 -11.24 18.39 8.72
C LEU A 339 -11.32 19.30 7.48
N SER A 340 -10.51 20.37 7.44
CA SER A 340 -10.44 21.25 6.27
C SER A 340 -9.87 20.54 5.03
N LEU A 341 -9.02 19.51 5.22
CA LEU A 341 -8.47 18.70 4.13
C LEU A 341 -9.51 17.85 3.40
N ASN A 342 -10.75 17.77 3.88
CA ASN A 342 -11.87 17.20 3.10
C ASN A 342 -12.05 17.92 1.76
N ILE A 343 -11.63 19.18 1.62
CA ILE A 343 -11.60 19.89 0.34
C ILE A 343 -10.78 19.15 -0.73
N LEU A 344 -9.74 18.40 -0.33
CA LEU A 344 -8.93 17.60 -1.25
C LEU A 344 -9.73 16.47 -1.90
N MET A 345 -10.75 15.92 -1.22
CA MET A 345 -11.66 14.95 -1.84
C MET A 345 -12.45 15.59 -2.98
N VAL A 346 -12.99 16.78 -2.73
CA VAL A 346 -13.74 17.54 -3.74
C VAL A 346 -12.84 17.89 -4.92
N ILE A 347 -11.63 18.39 -4.65
CA ILE A 347 -10.63 18.68 -5.68
C ILE A 347 -10.29 17.42 -6.48
N LYS A 348 -10.09 16.27 -5.84
CA LYS A 348 -9.77 15.02 -6.53
C LYS A 348 -10.90 14.55 -7.45
N ILE A 349 -12.15 14.62 -6.99
CA ILE A 349 -13.33 14.25 -7.80
C ILE A 349 -13.49 15.22 -8.98
N LEU A 350 -13.32 16.52 -8.74
CA LEU A 350 -13.38 17.53 -9.80
C LEU A 350 -12.28 17.32 -10.84
N LEU A 351 -11.05 17.01 -10.42
CA LEU A 351 -9.96 16.68 -11.33
C LEU A 351 -10.25 15.43 -12.16
N ALA A 352 -10.79 14.37 -11.55
CA ALA A 352 -11.21 13.17 -12.27
C ALA A 352 -12.26 13.50 -13.35
N ALA A 353 -13.28 14.30 -13.01
CA ALA A 353 -14.29 14.74 -13.96
C ALA A 353 -13.69 15.61 -15.08
N ILE A 354 -12.79 16.55 -14.75
CA ILE A 354 -12.09 17.38 -15.74
C ILE A 354 -11.28 16.51 -16.70
N PHE A 355 -10.56 15.49 -16.22
CA PHE A 355 -9.81 14.60 -17.09
C PHE A 355 -10.71 13.82 -18.05
N ILE A 356 -11.82 13.26 -17.58
CA ILE A 356 -12.78 12.54 -18.43
C ILE A 356 -13.42 13.49 -19.46
N CYS A 357 -13.87 14.67 -19.03
CA CYS A 357 -14.43 15.69 -19.93
C CYS A 357 -13.41 16.18 -20.97
N SER A 358 -12.13 16.29 -20.59
CA SER A 358 -11.07 16.71 -21.50
C SER A 358 -10.82 15.70 -22.62
N LEU A 359 -11.06 14.41 -22.38
CA LEU A 359 -10.95 13.35 -23.39
C LEU A 359 -12.12 13.33 -24.37
N HIS A 360 -13.35 13.59 -23.90
CA HIS A 360 -14.55 13.58 -24.73
C HIS A 360 -14.72 14.87 -25.55
N TYR A 361 -14.53 16.04 -24.93
CA TYR A 361 -14.73 17.34 -25.56
C TYR A 361 -13.41 18.01 -25.92
N ARG A 362 -12.69 17.42 -26.89
CA ARG A 362 -11.35 17.88 -27.32
C ARG A 362 -11.33 19.34 -27.81
N ASP A 363 -12.46 19.81 -28.35
CA ASP A 363 -12.60 21.18 -28.86
C ASP A 363 -12.95 22.21 -27.78
N SER A 364 -13.27 21.79 -26.55
CA SER A 364 -13.53 22.73 -25.45
C SER A 364 -12.28 23.53 -25.08
N SER A 365 -12.45 24.80 -24.67
CA SER A 365 -11.35 25.66 -24.21
C SER A 365 -10.57 25.05 -23.03
N ILE A 366 -11.26 24.29 -22.19
CA ILE A 366 -10.70 23.55 -21.07
C ILE A 366 -9.82 22.39 -21.56
N SER A 367 -10.31 21.58 -22.51
CA SER A 367 -9.52 20.47 -23.06
C SER A 367 -8.28 20.95 -23.81
N ARG A 368 -8.40 21.99 -24.64
CA ARG A 368 -7.24 22.58 -25.36
C ARG A 368 -6.15 23.13 -24.43
N SER A 369 -6.53 23.51 -23.21
CA SER A 369 -5.60 24.02 -22.19
C SER A 369 -4.91 22.90 -21.39
N ILE A 370 -5.41 21.67 -21.47
CA ILE A 370 -4.94 20.52 -20.69
C ILE A 370 -4.26 19.48 -21.60
N VAL A 371 -4.94 19.05 -22.67
CA VAL A 371 -4.45 18.02 -23.58
C VAL A 371 -3.29 18.57 -24.41
N ASN A 372 -2.18 17.82 -24.46
CA ASN A 372 -0.94 18.20 -25.16
C ASN A 372 -0.25 19.47 -24.65
N GLN A 373 -0.69 20.05 -23.53
CA GLN A 373 -0.02 21.15 -22.82
C GLN A 373 0.85 20.56 -21.69
N PRO A 374 2.18 20.47 -21.88
CA PRO A 374 3.05 19.69 -20.98
C PRO A 374 3.04 20.21 -19.54
N LYS A 375 2.96 21.54 -19.35
CA LYS A 375 3.01 22.16 -18.02
C LYS A 375 1.74 21.94 -17.22
N MET A 376 0.57 22.21 -17.83
CA MET A 376 -0.71 22.13 -17.13
C MET A 376 -1.10 20.68 -16.82
N SER A 377 -0.96 19.78 -17.81
CA SER A 377 -1.31 18.36 -17.62
C SER A 377 -0.43 17.69 -16.56
N THR A 378 0.86 18.00 -16.53
CA THR A 378 1.78 17.53 -15.49
C THR A 378 1.37 18.03 -14.11
N ALA A 379 1.10 19.33 -13.97
CA ALA A 379 0.71 19.92 -12.70
C ALA A 379 -0.59 19.30 -12.17
N LEU A 380 -1.60 19.09 -13.02
CA LEU A 380 -2.87 18.46 -12.64
C LEU A 380 -2.69 16.98 -12.28
N SER A 381 -1.88 16.24 -13.03
CA SER A 381 -1.60 14.83 -12.74
C SER A 381 -0.88 14.65 -11.40
N ILE A 382 0.12 15.50 -11.13
CA ILE A 382 0.83 15.51 -9.85
C ILE A 382 -0.13 15.89 -8.72
N THR A 383 -0.93 16.94 -8.91
CA THR A 383 -1.91 17.38 -7.90
C THR A 383 -2.92 16.28 -7.57
N PHE A 384 -3.46 15.61 -8.60
CA PHE A 384 -4.40 14.50 -8.43
C PHE A 384 -3.81 13.36 -7.60
N TYR A 385 -2.58 12.96 -7.90
CA TYR A 385 -1.89 11.89 -7.18
C TYR A 385 -1.48 12.33 -5.76
N MET A 386 -1.05 13.58 -5.57
CA MET A 386 -0.74 14.10 -4.23
C MET A 386 -1.99 14.20 -3.35
N CYS A 387 -3.14 14.58 -3.92
CA CYS A 387 -4.41 14.50 -3.20
C CYS A 387 -4.71 13.06 -2.75
N HIS A 388 -4.46 12.06 -3.60
CA HIS A 388 -4.62 10.65 -3.22
C HIS A 388 -3.77 10.29 -2.00
N GLU A 389 -2.46 10.57 -2.01
CA GLU A 389 -1.56 10.22 -0.91
C GLU A 389 -1.89 10.94 0.40
N ILE A 390 -2.19 12.25 0.32
CA ILE A 390 -2.55 13.03 1.51
C ILE A 390 -3.84 12.49 2.12
N LEU A 391 -4.84 12.14 1.29
CA LEU A 391 -6.10 11.56 1.75
C LEU A 391 -5.90 10.20 2.42
N LEU A 392 -5.02 9.34 1.90
CA LEU A 392 -4.72 8.04 2.53
C LEU A 392 -3.96 8.22 3.85
N ALA A 393 -2.91 9.03 3.85
CA ALA A 393 -2.08 9.25 5.02
C ALA A 393 -2.89 9.86 6.17
N VAL A 394 -3.71 10.88 5.89
CA VAL A 394 -4.60 11.53 6.87
C VAL A 394 -5.83 10.67 7.19
N GLY A 395 -6.39 9.97 6.20
CA GLY A 395 -7.57 9.14 6.38
C GLY A 395 -7.34 7.95 7.32
N PHE A 396 -6.30 7.14 7.07
CA PHE A 396 -5.99 5.99 7.92
C PHE A 396 -5.61 6.40 9.34
N SER A 397 -4.80 7.45 9.48
CA SER A 397 -4.45 8.00 10.79
C SER A 397 -5.66 8.64 11.48
N GLY A 398 -6.57 9.26 10.73
CA GLY A 398 -7.80 9.86 11.23
C GLY A 398 -8.85 8.87 11.72
N VAL A 399 -8.96 7.71 11.07
CA VAL A 399 -9.81 6.61 11.55
C VAL A 399 -9.37 6.19 12.97
N ILE A 400 -8.06 6.13 13.22
CA ILE A 400 -7.52 5.82 14.54
C ILE A 400 -7.74 6.98 15.53
N GLY A 401 -7.50 8.21 15.09
CA GLY A 401 -7.63 9.41 15.93
C GLY A 401 -9.06 9.78 16.33
N ASN A 402 -10.08 9.29 15.63
CA ASN A 402 -11.50 9.51 15.95
C ASN A 402 -12.15 8.26 16.59
N ASP A 403 -11.37 7.47 17.33
CA ASP A 403 -11.83 6.28 18.07
C ASP A 403 -12.46 5.19 17.19
N GLY A 404 -12.03 5.11 15.92
CA GLY A 404 -12.53 4.17 14.92
C GLY A 404 -11.56 3.06 14.55
N GLY A 405 -10.55 2.78 15.38
CA GLY A 405 -9.54 1.75 15.11
C GLY A 405 -10.13 0.37 14.78
N ASP A 406 -11.28 0.04 15.36
CA ASP A 406 -11.98 -1.23 15.11
C ASP A 406 -12.54 -1.35 13.69
N PHE A 407 -12.86 -0.22 13.07
CA PHE A 407 -13.46 -0.13 11.73
C PHE A 407 -12.42 -0.02 10.62
N ILE A 408 -11.12 0.10 10.90
CA ILE A 408 -10.08 0.48 9.91
C ILE A 408 -9.99 -0.44 8.68
N LEU A 409 -10.33 -1.71 8.86
CA LEU A 409 -10.34 -2.73 7.83
C LEU A 409 -11.49 -2.57 6.82
N ILE A 410 -12.62 -2.00 7.26
CA ILE A 410 -13.81 -1.81 6.41
C ILE A 410 -13.56 -0.77 5.29
N PRO A 411 -13.12 0.47 5.56
CA PRO A 411 -12.85 1.43 4.50
C PRO A 411 -11.66 0.99 3.64
N GLN A 412 -10.71 0.23 4.19
CA GLN A 412 -9.62 -0.37 3.41
C GLN A 412 -10.16 -1.37 2.38
N TYR A 413 -11.03 -2.30 2.79
CA TYR A 413 -11.61 -3.29 1.89
C TYR A 413 -12.51 -2.65 0.83
N ILE A 414 -13.39 -1.73 1.24
CA ILE A 414 -14.26 -0.99 0.32
C ILE A 414 -13.40 -0.19 -0.66
N GLY A 415 -12.37 0.50 -0.17
CA GLY A 415 -11.41 1.24 -0.99
C GLY A 415 -10.70 0.35 -2.01
N ALA A 416 -10.22 -0.83 -1.60
CA ALA A 416 -9.55 -1.79 -2.48
C ALA A 416 -10.50 -2.37 -3.54
N LEU A 417 -11.75 -2.66 -3.18
CA LEU A 417 -12.79 -3.09 -4.12
C LEU A 417 -13.05 -2.02 -5.19
N PHE A 418 -13.24 -0.76 -4.78
CA PHE A 418 -13.43 0.35 -5.71
C PHE A 418 -12.20 0.54 -6.60
N MET A 419 -11.01 0.48 -6.02
CA MET A 419 -9.74 0.63 -6.74
C MET A 419 -9.65 -0.36 -7.90
N ILE A 420 -9.89 -1.65 -7.65
CA ILE A 420 -9.75 -2.70 -8.67
C ILE A 420 -10.91 -2.68 -9.66
N PHE A 421 -12.13 -2.45 -9.20
CA PHE A 421 -13.29 -2.35 -10.09
C PHE A 421 -13.13 -1.17 -11.06
N LEU A 422 -12.72 -0.01 -10.55
CA LEU A 422 -12.50 1.18 -11.37
C LEU A 422 -11.25 1.06 -12.25
N ALA A 423 -10.22 0.31 -11.82
CA ALA A 423 -9.08 0.00 -12.68
C ALA A 423 -9.54 -0.76 -13.93
N PHE A 424 -10.26 -1.87 -13.78
CA PHE A 424 -10.79 -2.64 -14.92
C PHE A 424 -11.79 -1.83 -15.76
N TYR A 425 -12.64 -1.02 -15.13
CA TYR A 425 -13.55 -0.13 -15.84
C TYR A 425 -12.80 0.89 -16.70
N SER A 426 -11.76 1.53 -16.15
CA SER A 426 -10.93 2.49 -16.89
C SER A 426 -10.21 1.84 -18.08
N GLU A 427 -9.75 0.59 -17.93
CA GLU A 427 -9.13 -0.15 -19.03
C GLU A 427 -10.13 -0.44 -20.16
N GLY A 428 -11.33 -0.91 -19.82
CA GLY A 428 -12.41 -1.11 -20.78
C GLY A 428 -12.75 0.18 -21.52
N TYR A 429 -12.88 1.27 -20.76
CA TYR A 429 -13.14 2.60 -21.29
C TYR A 429 -12.04 3.06 -22.27
N ILE A 430 -10.75 2.92 -21.92
CA ILE A 430 -9.64 3.32 -22.81
C ILE A 430 -9.60 2.48 -24.08
N ASN A 431 -9.86 1.17 -23.99
CA ASN A 431 -9.88 0.30 -25.16
C ASN A 431 -11.02 0.69 -26.11
N GLU A 432 -12.21 0.95 -25.56
CA GLU A 432 -13.37 1.38 -26.36
C GLU A 432 -13.13 2.75 -27.01
N TYR A 433 -12.57 3.69 -26.26
CA TYR A 433 -12.18 5.01 -26.74
C TYR A 433 -11.18 4.96 -27.91
N LYS A 434 -10.27 3.98 -27.93
CA LYS A 434 -9.29 3.80 -29.01
C LYS A 434 -9.87 3.11 -30.24
N ASN A 435 -10.93 2.33 -30.08
CA ASN A 435 -11.54 1.54 -31.16
C ASN A 435 -12.56 2.36 -31.97
N HIS A 436 -13.17 3.39 -31.37
CA HIS A 436 -14.15 4.25 -32.05
C HIS A 436 -13.56 5.61 -32.41
N ASP A 437 -13.79 6.04 -33.65
CA ASP A 437 -13.41 7.38 -34.12
C ASP A 437 -14.22 8.44 -33.34
N PRO A 438 -13.63 9.56 -32.89
CA PRO A 438 -14.31 10.60 -32.10
C PRO A 438 -15.56 11.20 -32.78
N GLU A 439 -15.71 11.02 -34.09
CA GLU A 439 -16.86 11.49 -34.89
C GLU A 439 -18.12 10.62 -34.75
N HIS A 440 -18.01 9.40 -34.21
CA HIS A 440 -19.13 8.45 -34.10
C HIS A 440 -19.61 8.20 -32.66
N TRP A 441 -19.22 9.05 -31.70
CA TRP A 441 -19.82 8.94 -30.37
C TRP A 441 -21.31 9.26 -30.45
N SER A 442 -22.16 8.34 -30.00
CA SER A 442 -23.60 8.59 -29.90
C SER A 442 -23.82 9.76 -28.94
N ILE A 443 -24.13 10.92 -29.51
CA ILE A 443 -24.68 12.05 -28.79
C ILE A 443 -26.15 11.68 -28.52
N ASP A 444 -26.38 10.87 -27.50
CA ASP A 444 -27.71 10.73 -26.88
C ASP A 444 -27.65 11.27 -25.45
#